data_AF-A0A963RPK3-F1
#
_entry.id   AF-A0A963RPK3-F1
#
_cell.length_a   1.000
_cell.length_b   1.000
_cell.length_c   1.000
_cell.angle_alpha   90.00
_cell.angle_beta   90.00
_cell.angle_gamma   90.00
#
_symmetry.space_group_name_H-M   'P 1'
#
loop_
_entity.id
_entity.type
_entity.pdbx_description
1 polymer ?
#
loop_
_entity_poly.entity_id
_entity_poly.type
_entity_poly.pdbx_seq_one_letter_code
_entity_poly.pdbx_strand_id
1 'polypeptide(L)'
;GENISSIEVEDVLHRHPAVMLAAVVALPDAKWGEVPCAFIELKAGAQADEAGVLEFCRSQLARFKVPKRVVFGELPKTSTGKIQKFQLRARVQSASAID
;
A
#
# COMPACT_ATOMS: atom_id res chain seq x y z
N GLY A 1 4.95 13.08 14.49
CA GLY A 1 4.92 12.58 13.10
C GLY A 1 3.64 13.06 12.45
N GLU A 2 3.62 13.21 11.12
CA GLU A 2 2.37 13.44 10.39
C GLU A 2 1.57 12.13 10.34
N ASN A 3 0.24 12.21 10.51
CA ASN A 3 -0.63 11.05 10.30
C ASN A 3 -0.83 10.86 8.79
N ILE A 4 -0.33 9.74 8.24
CA ILE A 4 -0.54 9.37 6.84
C ILE A 4 -1.79 8.51 6.74
N SER A 5 -2.81 9.00 6.03
CA SER A 5 -4.03 8.22 5.77
C SER A 5 -3.74 7.11 4.78
N SER A 6 -3.90 5.84 5.18
CA SER A 6 -3.78 4.72 4.24
C SER A 6 -4.81 4.81 3.12
N ILE A 7 -6.00 5.33 3.42
CA ILE A 7 -7.12 5.45 2.46
C ILE A 7 -6.75 6.41 1.33
N GLU A 8 -6.12 7.54 1.64
CA GLU A 8 -5.70 8.51 0.63
C GLU A 8 -4.68 7.89 -0.36
N VAL A 9 -3.72 7.11 0.16
CA VAL A 9 -2.72 6.44 -0.67
C VAL A 9 -3.37 5.32 -1.48
N GLU A 10 -4.29 4.55 -0.89
CA GLU A 10 -5.08 3.52 -1.56
C GLU A 10 -5.93 4.09 -2.70
N ASP A 11 -6.60 5.22 -2.49
CA ASP A 11 -7.42 5.89 -3.50
C ASP A 11 -6.59 6.32 -4.70
N VAL A 12 -5.37 6.81 -4.47
CA VAL A 12 -4.43 7.09 -5.56
C VAL A 12 -4.06 5.79 -6.27
N LEU A 13 -3.62 4.76 -5.55
CA LEU A 13 -3.23 3.47 -6.14
C LEU A 13 -4.34 2.83 -6.99
N HIS A 14 -5.60 2.90 -6.56
CA HIS A 14 -6.75 2.39 -7.32
C HIS A 14 -7.00 3.12 -8.65
N ARG A 15 -6.45 4.33 -8.84
CA ARG A 15 -6.50 5.04 -10.12
C ARG A 15 -5.44 4.56 -11.11
N HIS A 16 -4.43 3.81 -10.66
CA HIS A 16 -3.40 3.28 -11.55
C HIS A 16 -4.02 2.22 -12.49
N PRO A 17 -3.81 2.30 -13.82
CA PRO A 17 -4.53 1.46 -14.78
C PRO A 17 -4.30 -0.04 -14.60
N ALA A 18 -3.13 -0.44 -14.09
CA ALA A 18 -2.77 -1.84 -13.85
C ALA A 18 -3.28 -2.41 -12.50
N VAL A 19 -3.72 -1.57 -11.56
CA VAL A 19 -4.07 -2.00 -10.19
C VAL A 19 -5.50 -2.53 -10.15
N MET A 20 -5.67 -3.75 -9.64
CA MET A 20 -6.99 -4.35 -9.35
C MET A 20 -7.42 -4.03 -7.92
N LEU A 21 -6.53 -4.25 -6.95
CA LEU A 21 -6.74 -3.91 -5.55
C LEU A 21 -5.45 -3.37 -4.95
N ALA A 22 -5.60 -2.44 -4.01
CA ALA A 22 -4.50 -1.92 -3.22
C ALA A 22 -4.85 -1.88 -1.74
N ALA A 23 -3.86 -2.16 -0.90
CA ALA A 23 -3.93 -1.92 0.54
C ALA A 23 -2.60 -1.36 1.03
N VAL A 24 -2.66 -0.39 1.91
CA VAL A 24 -1.53 0.31 2.48
C VAL A 24 -1.53 0.09 3.98
N VAL A 25 -0.36 -0.28 4.51
CA VAL A 25 -0.11 -0.48 5.93
C VAL A 25 1.15 0.25 6.36
N ALA A 26 1.27 0.53 7.65
CA ALA A 26 2.49 1.06 8.23
C ALA A 26 3.60 0.00 8.18
N LEU A 27 4.77 0.39 7.68
CA LEU A 27 6.01 -0.38 7.71
C LEU A 27 6.95 0.30 8.70
N PRO A 28 7.49 -0.43 9.71
CA PRO A 28 8.50 0.12 10.60
C PRO A 28 9.71 0.66 9.83
N ASP A 29 10.17 1.85 10.18
CA ASP A 29 11.28 2.54 9.52
C ASP A 29 12.19 3.19 10.58
N ALA A 30 13.48 2.90 10.54
CA ALA A 30 14.43 3.37 11.56
C ALA A 30 14.58 4.90 11.60
N LYS A 31 14.29 5.61 10.50
CA LYS A 31 14.45 7.07 10.40
C LYS A 31 13.15 7.80 10.70
N TRP A 32 12.03 7.27 10.24
CA TRP A 32 10.74 7.97 10.30
C TRP A 32 9.75 7.36 11.30
N GLY A 33 10.15 6.30 12.00
CA GLY A 33 9.28 5.48 12.84
C GLY A 33 8.45 4.53 12.00
N GLU A 34 7.60 5.09 11.14
CA GLU A 34 6.75 4.33 10.21
C GLU A 34 6.68 5.02 8.85
N VAL A 35 6.54 4.21 7.79
CA VAL A 35 6.37 4.66 6.41
C VAL A 35 5.27 3.84 5.72
N PRO A 36 4.62 4.34 4.68
CA PRO A 36 3.60 3.57 3.99
C PRO A 36 4.23 2.43 3.18
N CYS A 37 3.65 1.24 3.28
CA CYS A 37 3.95 0.09 2.42
C CYS A 37 2.69 -0.32 1.69
N ALA A 38 2.75 -0.31 0.35
CA ALA A 38 1.65 -0.68 -0.51
C ALA A 38 1.73 -2.17 -0.88
N PHE A 39 0.61 -2.86 -0.76
CA PHE A 39 0.38 -4.19 -1.30
C PHE A 39 -0.59 -4.08 -2.47
N ILE A 40 -0.23 -4.66 -3.61
CA ILE A 40 -0.95 -4.48 -4.87
C ILE A 40 -1.25 -5.81 -5.52
N GLU A 41 -2.53 -6.01 -5.83
CA GLU A 41 -2.99 -7.05 -6.75
C GLU A 41 -3.18 -6.39 -8.12
N LEU A 42 -2.55 -6.92 -9.16
CA LEU A 42 -2.67 -6.41 -10.52
C LEU A 42 -3.90 -6.99 -11.22
N LYS A 43 -4.43 -6.24 -12.19
CA LYS A 43 -5.44 -6.76 -13.11
C LYS A 43 -4.86 -7.92 -13.93
N ALA A 44 -5.70 -8.87 -14.33
CA ALA A 44 -5.30 -9.98 -15.16
C ALA A 44 -4.62 -9.49 -16.45
N GLY A 45 -3.40 -9.99 -16.72
CA GLY A 45 -2.60 -9.60 -17.89
C GLY A 45 -1.93 -8.23 -17.81
N ALA A 46 -2.17 -7.45 -16.74
CA ALA A 46 -1.49 -6.18 -16.54
C ALA A 46 -0.09 -6.38 -15.97
N GLN A 47 0.79 -5.43 -16.25
CA GLN A 47 2.16 -5.40 -15.72
C GLN A 47 2.41 -4.03 -15.09
N ALA A 48 3.11 -4.04 -13.97
CA ALA A 48 3.64 -2.85 -13.32
C ALA A 48 4.86 -3.28 -12.50
N ASP A 49 5.81 -2.38 -12.34
CA ASP A 49 6.93 -2.53 -11.42
C ASP A 49 6.81 -1.54 -10.26
N GLU A 50 7.63 -1.74 -9.24
CA GLU A 50 7.64 -0.88 -8.06
C GLU A 50 7.99 0.57 -8.42
N ALA A 51 8.97 0.77 -9.30
CA ALA A 51 9.42 2.11 -9.69
C ALA A 51 8.31 2.94 -10.35
N GLY A 52 7.57 2.36 -11.28
CA GLY A 52 6.46 3.00 -11.99
C GLY A 52 5.29 3.31 -11.05
N VAL A 53 4.96 2.40 -10.14
CA VAL A 53 3.93 2.65 -9.12
C VAL A 53 4.33 3.80 -8.20
N LEU A 54 5.59 3.82 -7.74
CA LEU A 54 6.09 4.90 -6.87
C LEU A 54 6.07 6.25 -7.59
N GLU A 55 6.43 6.29 -8.87
CA GLU A 55 6.38 7.52 -9.67
C GLU A 55 4.94 8.01 -9.88
N PHE A 56 4.02 7.10 -10.15
CA PHE A 56 2.60 7.43 -10.24
C PHE A 56 2.04 7.99 -8.91
N CYS A 57 2.49 7.48 -7.76
CA CYS A 57 2.14 8.06 -6.48
C CYS A 57 2.78 9.46 -6.28
N ARG A 58 4.03 9.67 -6.68
CA ARG A 58 4.72 10.97 -6.53
C ARG A 58 4.08 12.09 -7.33
N SER A 59 3.48 11.79 -8.49
CA SER A 59 2.79 12.80 -9.30
C SER A 59 1.46 13.25 -8.69
N GLN A 60 0.94 12.55 -7.68
CA GLN A 60 -0.39 12.78 -7.11
C GLN A 60 -0.40 13.04 -5.59
N LEU A 61 0.65 12.64 -4.88
CA LEU A 61 0.75 12.74 -3.43
C LEU A 61 1.94 13.61 -3.01
N ALA A 62 1.80 14.23 -1.84
CA ALA A 62 2.94 14.83 -1.16
C ALA A 62 4.01 13.76 -0.88
N ARG A 63 5.30 14.12 -1.02
CA ARG A 63 6.43 13.17 -1.00
C ARG A 63 6.46 12.25 0.23
N PHE A 64 6.04 12.74 1.40
CA PHE A 64 6.04 11.96 2.64
C PHE A 64 4.91 10.91 2.71
N LYS A 65 3.87 11.03 1.88
CA LYS A 65 2.75 10.06 1.78
C LYS A 65 3.02 8.94 0.77
N VAL A 66 4.01 9.13 -0.10
CA VAL A 66 4.37 8.12 -1.12
C VAL A 66 4.88 6.86 -0.41
N PRO A 67 4.42 5.66 -0.80
CA PRO A 67 4.96 4.42 -0.26
C PRO A 67 6.48 4.35 -0.36
N LYS A 68 7.14 3.76 0.63
CA LYS A 68 8.56 3.41 0.52
C LYS A 68 8.80 2.03 -0.06
N ARG A 69 7.76 1.20 -0.07
CA ARG A 69 7.81 -0.17 -0.55
C ARG A 69 6.50 -0.53 -1.23
N VAL A 70 6.60 -1.25 -2.34
CA VAL A 70 5.48 -1.88 -3.04
C VAL A 70 5.70 -3.39 -3.07
N VAL A 71 4.67 -4.15 -2.72
CA VAL A 71 4.69 -5.62 -2.76
C VAL A 71 3.54 -6.10 -3.64
N PHE A 72 3.86 -6.80 -4.72
CA PHE A 72 2.86 -7.37 -5.62
C PHE A 72 2.45 -8.77 -5.15
N GLY A 73 1.15 -9.08 -5.24
CA GLY A 73 0.62 -10.40 -4.96
C GLY A 73 -0.86 -10.38 -4.58
N GLU A 74 -1.42 -11.56 -4.33
CA GLU A 74 -2.81 -11.68 -3.88
C GLU A 74 -2.99 -11.09 -2.47
N LEU A 75 -4.08 -10.33 -2.31
CA LEU A 75 -4.43 -9.75 -1.03
C LEU A 75 -5.33 -10.70 -0.23
N PRO A 76 -5.05 -10.90 1.08
CA PRO A 76 -5.90 -11.71 1.95
C PRO A 76 -7.26 -11.01 2.11
N LYS A 77 -8.34 -11.74 1.85
CA LYS A 77 -9.72 -11.21 1.86
C LYS A 77 -10.62 -12.12 2.70
N THR A 78 -11.65 -11.54 3.32
CA THR A 78 -12.75 -12.30 3.90
C THR A 78 -13.60 -12.97 2.82
N SER A 79 -14.52 -13.86 3.21
CA SER A 79 -15.54 -14.43 2.30
C SER A 79 -16.44 -13.37 1.65
N THR A 80 -16.52 -12.18 2.22
CA THR A 80 -17.25 -11.02 1.69
C THR A 80 -16.36 -10.04 0.90
N GLY A 81 -15.10 -10.39 0.64
CA GLY A 81 -14.18 -9.60 -0.18
C GLY A 81 -13.44 -8.46 0.56
N LYS A 82 -13.61 -8.30 1.88
CA LYS A 82 -12.90 -7.25 2.64
C LYS A 82 -11.43 -7.64 2.82
N ILE A 83 -10.52 -6.72 2.49
CA ILE A 83 -9.08 -6.95 2.67
C ILE A 83 -8.74 -7.01 4.16
N GLN A 84 -8.00 -8.04 4.55
CA GLN A 84 -7.57 -8.28 5.93
C GLN A 84 -6.19 -7.64 6.18
N LYS A 85 -6.14 -6.31 6.34
CA LYS A 85 -4.90 -5.53 6.54
C LYS A 85 -4.02 -6.03 7.71
N PHE A 86 -4.60 -6.68 8.73
CA PHE A 86 -3.83 -7.25 9.83
C PHE A 86 -2.85 -8.36 9.37
N GLN A 87 -3.23 -9.16 8.36
CA GLN A 87 -2.33 -10.15 7.80
C GLN A 87 -1.20 -9.49 7.00
N LEU A 88 -1.50 -8.38 6.32
CA LEU A 88 -0.49 -7.61 5.59
C LEU A 88 0.52 -6.95 6.55
N ARG A 89 0.05 -6.39 7.67
CA ARG A 89 0.91 -5.88 8.75
C ARG A 89 1.84 -6.96 9.31
N ALA A 90 1.34 -8.18 9.52
CA ALA A 90 2.17 -9.30 9.95
C ALA A 90 3.29 -9.63 8.94
N ARG A 91 3.03 -9.53 7.62
CA ARG A 91 4.05 -9.74 6.57
C ARG A 91 5.19 -8.74 6.62
N VAL A 92 4.97 -7.55 7.16
CA VAL A 92 5.98 -6.49 7.31
C VAL A 92 6.43 -6.28 8.76
N GLN A 93 6.09 -7.22 9.65
CA GLN A 93 6.43 -7.17 11.08
C GLN A 93 5.98 -5.86 11.75
N SER A 94 4.87 -5.30 11.26
CA SER A 94 4.27 -4.09 11.83
C SER A 94 3.38 -4.47 13.01
N ALA A 95 3.79 -4.07 14.21
CA ALA A 95 3.08 -4.35 15.46
C ALA A 95 1.97 -3.34 15.78
N SER A 96 1.83 -2.27 14.99
CA SER A 96 1.01 -1.10 15.32
C SER A 96 -0.18 -0.91 14.36
N ALA A 97 -1.27 -0.40 14.93
CA ALA A 97 -2.58 -0.05 14.35
C ALA A 97 -3.59 -1.20 14.16
N ILE A 98 -4.20 -1.63 15.27
CA ILE A 98 -5.62 -1.98 15.31
C ILE A 98 -6.36 -0.64 15.29
N ASP A 99 -6.98 -0.30 14.17
CA ASP A 99 -8.04 0.70 14.05
C ASP A 99 -9.25 -0.01 13.45
#